data_AF-A0A8K0EYV6-F1
#
_entry.id   AF-A0A8K0EYV6-F1
#
_cell.length_a   1.000
_cell.length_b   1.000
_cell.length_c   1.000
_cell.angle_alpha   90.00
_cell.angle_beta   90.00
_cell.angle_gamma   90.00
#
_symmetry.space_group_name_H-M   'P 1'
#
loop_
_entity.id
_entity.type
_entity.pdbx_description
1 polymer ?
#
loop_
_entity_poly.entity_id
_entity_poly.type
_entity_poly.pdbx_seq_one_letter_code
_entity_poly.pdbx_strand_id
1 'polypeptide(L)'
;MYSSDAGTSAQTRCLEEKAAAEAGPMLVGVFAKQCAEDGSYETTQCHGSTGYCYCARPDTGEVFQETAYRAWQGPQHDCGSYWGTRAQTRCLEEKAAAEAGPMLVGVFVKQCAEDGSYETTQCHGSTGYCYCARPDTGEVFQETAYRAWQGPQHDCGSYWQAQGPPLTDDRPTLASGPERFNMDVVQPRPTNSE
;
A
#
# COMPACT_ATOMS: atom_id res chain seq x y z
N MET A 1 18.57 34.04 21.80
CA MET A 1 18.18 33.82 20.40
C MET A 1 18.30 32.33 20.14
N TYR A 2 17.22 31.59 20.35
CA TYR A 2 17.14 30.17 19.95
C TYR A 2 16.20 30.15 18.75
N SER A 3 16.74 29.80 17.59
CA SER A 3 16.02 29.83 16.32
C SER A 3 14.97 28.72 16.29
N SER A 4 13.73 29.13 16.11
CA SER A 4 12.62 28.27 15.67
C SER A 4 12.61 28.24 14.14
N ASP A 5 12.26 27.05 13.61
CA ASP A 5 11.68 26.78 12.29
C ASP A 5 12.60 26.68 11.06
N ALA A 6 12.77 25.44 10.57
CA ALA A 6 12.78 25.11 9.15
C ALA A 6 12.30 23.65 8.98
N GLY A 7 11.18 23.48 8.29
CA GLY A 7 10.34 22.28 8.28
C GLY A 7 11.06 20.98 7.92
N THR A 8 10.88 19.98 8.76
CA THR A 8 10.99 18.58 8.35
C THR A 8 9.84 18.30 7.37
N SER A 9 10.17 18.21 6.08
CA SER A 9 9.35 17.51 5.09
C SER A 9 8.80 16.25 5.74
N ALA A 10 7.50 16.00 5.66
CA ALA A 10 6.94 14.72 6.09
C ALA A 10 7.76 13.62 5.42
N GLN A 11 8.46 12.82 6.22
CA GLN A 11 9.34 11.78 5.73
C GLN A 11 8.45 10.69 5.13
N THR A 12 8.36 10.64 3.80
CA THR A 12 7.53 9.64 3.11
C THR A 12 8.32 8.36 2.89
N ARG A 13 7.61 7.24 2.74
CA ARG A 13 8.22 5.93 2.48
C ARG A 13 9.19 5.95 1.29
N CYS A 14 8.85 6.66 0.21
CA CYS A 14 9.76 6.78 -0.92
C CYS A 14 11.09 7.45 -0.52
N LEU A 15 11.02 8.55 0.24
CA LEU A 15 12.20 9.27 0.70
C LEU A 15 13.04 8.42 1.66
N GLU A 16 12.41 7.60 2.50
CA GLU A 16 13.09 6.64 3.37
C GLU A 16 13.81 5.55 2.57
N GLU A 17 13.12 4.92 1.63
CA GLU A 17 13.70 3.88 0.76
C GLU A 17 14.85 4.44 -0.07
N LYS A 18 14.71 5.67 -0.58
CA LYS A 18 15.78 6.38 -1.29
C LYS A 18 16.99 6.64 -0.38
N ALA A 19 16.78 7.21 0.80
CA ALA A 19 17.86 7.48 1.75
C ALA A 19 18.56 6.20 2.23
N ALA A 20 17.81 5.12 2.46
CA ALA A 20 18.36 3.82 2.83
C ALA A 20 19.22 3.22 1.72
N ALA A 21 18.79 3.33 0.45
CA ALA A 21 19.57 2.89 -0.70
C ALA A 21 20.88 3.67 -0.86
N GLU A 22 20.87 4.97 -0.57
CA GLU A 22 22.04 5.85 -0.64
C GLU A 22 23.00 5.69 0.55
N ALA A 23 22.46 5.41 1.75
CA ALA A 23 23.23 5.22 2.99
C ALA A 23 23.73 3.78 3.20
N GLY A 24 23.24 2.82 2.42
CA GLY A 24 23.69 1.43 2.44
C GLY A 24 25.18 1.29 2.12
N PRO A 25 25.77 0.10 2.35
CA PRO A 25 27.16 -0.15 1.95
C PRO A 25 27.33 0.24 0.48
N MET A 26 28.44 0.91 0.13
CA MET A 26 28.78 1.43 -1.22
C MET A 26 28.92 0.33 -2.28
N LEU A 27 27.87 -0.48 -2.46
CA LEU A 27 27.72 -1.41 -3.54
C LEU A 27 27.30 -0.59 -4.75
N VAL A 28 28.24 -0.44 -5.68
CA VAL A 28 27.95 0.14 -6.98
C VAL A 28 26.81 -0.65 -7.61
N GLY A 29 25.69 0.02 -7.90
CA GLY A 29 24.56 -0.57 -8.60
C GLY A 29 23.30 -0.82 -7.79
N VAL A 30 23.17 -0.27 -6.58
CA VAL A 30 21.91 -0.25 -5.83
C VAL A 30 20.82 0.51 -6.61
N PHE A 31 19.61 -0.04 -6.62
CA PHE A 31 18.41 0.61 -7.15
C PHE A 31 17.83 1.59 -6.13
N ALA A 32 18.25 2.85 -6.20
CA ALA A 32 17.64 3.92 -5.42
C ALA A 32 16.28 4.32 -6.02
N LYS A 33 15.25 4.40 -5.18
CA LYS A 33 13.91 4.87 -5.59
C LYS A 33 13.95 6.34 -5.97
N GLN A 34 13.17 6.71 -6.99
CA GLN A 34 12.92 8.10 -7.37
C GLN A 34 11.59 8.57 -6.78
N CYS A 35 11.56 9.76 -6.18
CA CYS A 35 10.40 10.30 -5.48
C CYS A 35 9.96 11.61 -6.12
N ALA A 36 8.65 11.77 -6.26
CA ALA A 36 8.04 13.01 -6.70
C ALA A 36 8.03 14.06 -5.57
N GLU A 37 7.72 15.30 -5.91
CA GLU A 37 7.74 16.42 -4.95
C GLU A 37 6.71 16.28 -3.83
N ASP A 38 5.59 15.60 -4.09
CA ASP A 38 4.55 15.28 -3.10
C ASP A 38 4.93 14.10 -2.19
N GLY A 39 6.11 13.51 -2.39
CA GLY A 39 6.64 12.38 -1.64
C GLY A 39 6.11 11.01 -2.07
N SER A 40 5.28 10.95 -3.11
CA SER A 40 4.94 9.70 -3.80
C SER A 40 6.13 9.17 -4.60
N TYR A 41 6.02 7.93 -5.11
CA TYR A 41 7.02 7.40 -6.02
C TYR A 41 6.84 8.01 -7.40
N GLU A 42 7.94 8.37 -8.05
CA GLU A 42 7.90 8.74 -9.47
C GLU A 42 7.31 7.61 -10.28
N THR A 43 6.38 7.93 -11.18
CA THR A 43 5.77 6.93 -12.08
C THR A 43 6.78 6.37 -13.07
N THR A 44 7.96 6.98 -13.21
CA THR A 44 9.11 6.42 -13.90
C THR A 44 10.22 6.14 -12.89
N GLN A 45 10.67 4.90 -12.80
CA GLN A 45 11.81 4.52 -11.96
C GLN A 45 12.97 4.06 -12.83
N CYS A 46 14.18 4.54 -12.55
CA CYS A 46 15.37 4.26 -13.35
C CYS A 46 16.50 3.65 -12.51
N HIS A 47 17.07 2.57 -13.03
CA HIS A 47 18.22 1.89 -12.45
C HIS A 47 19.51 2.42 -13.08
N GLY A 48 20.09 3.45 -12.46
CA GLY A 48 21.21 4.22 -13.05
C GLY A 48 22.41 3.37 -13.49
N SER A 49 22.74 2.30 -12.79
CA SER A 49 23.89 1.44 -13.13
C SER A 49 23.65 0.49 -14.31
N THR A 50 22.39 0.17 -14.61
CA THR A 50 22.04 -0.70 -15.75
C THR A 50 21.54 0.11 -16.93
N GLY A 51 21.13 1.36 -16.70
CA GLY A 51 20.58 2.26 -17.70
C GLY A 51 19.13 1.93 -18.10
N TYR A 52 18.46 1.05 -17.36
CA TYR A 52 17.06 0.71 -17.60
C TYR A 52 16.12 1.57 -16.76
N CYS A 53 14.99 1.93 -17.35
CA CYS A 53 13.89 2.61 -16.71
C CYS A 53 12.60 1.80 -16.92
N TYR A 54 11.65 1.99 -16.02
CA TYR A 54 10.38 1.26 -15.99
C TYR A 54 9.28 2.24 -15.59
N CYS A 55 8.07 1.99 -16.06
CA CYS A 55 6.90 2.54 -15.39
C CYS A 55 6.77 1.88 -14.01
N ALA A 56 6.29 2.66 -13.06
CA ALA A 56 6.13 2.26 -11.67
C ALA A 56 4.85 2.81 -11.09
N ARG A 57 4.45 2.22 -9.97
CA ARG A 57 3.28 2.66 -9.23
C ARG A 57 3.62 3.83 -8.30
N PRO A 58 2.80 4.89 -8.28
CA PRO A 58 3.06 6.06 -7.44
C PRO A 58 2.87 5.78 -5.93
N ASP A 59 2.09 4.76 -5.56
CA ASP A 59 1.79 4.42 -4.16
C ASP A 59 2.81 3.47 -3.52
N THR A 60 3.34 2.50 -4.29
CA THR A 60 4.26 1.47 -3.77
C THR A 60 5.68 1.54 -4.33
N GLY A 61 5.90 2.22 -5.44
CA GLY A 61 7.18 2.20 -6.16
C GLY A 61 7.50 0.85 -6.81
N GLU A 62 6.53 -0.06 -6.92
CA GLU A 62 6.65 -1.31 -7.67
C GLU A 62 6.75 -1.01 -9.17
N VAL A 63 7.68 -1.68 -9.85
CA VAL A 63 7.95 -1.46 -11.29
C VAL A 63 7.25 -2.51 -12.15
N PHE A 64 6.74 -2.08 -13.31
CA PHE A 64 6.19 -2.96 -14.34
C PHE A 64 7.33 -3.43 -15.25
N GLN A 65 7.83 -4.65 -15.02
CA GLN A 65 9.02 -5.18 -15.71
C GLN A 65 8.87 -5.19 -17.23
N GLU A 66 7.66 -5.39 -17.75
CA GLU A 66 7.36 -5.38 -19.19
C GLU A 66 7.55 -4.01 -19.85
N THR A 67 7.64 -2.93 -19.07
CA THR A 67 7.82 -1.57 -19.57
C THR A 67 9.28 -1.14 -19.65
N ALA A 68 10.21 -2.07 -19.44
CA ALA A 68 11.64 -1.79 -19.43
C ALA A 68 12.10 -1.09 -20.72
N TYR A 69 12.74 0.07 -20.59
CA TYR A 69 13.35 0.80 -21.69
C TYR A 69 14.73 1.33 -21.29
N ARG A 70 15.62 1.58 -22.27
CA ARG A 70 16.92 2.20 -21.97
C ARG A 70 16.77 3.71 -21.87
N ALA A 71 17.42 4.34 -20.90
CA ALA A 71 17.31 5.79 -20.64
C ALA A 71 17.51 6.65 -21.90
N TRP A 72 18.47 6.29 -22.77
CA TRP A 72 18.75 7.00 -24.03
C TRP A 72 17.76 6.72 -25.17
N GLN A 73 16.89 5.73 -25.05
CA GLN A 73 15.79 5.50 -25.99
C GLN A 73 14.56 6.33 -25.64
N GLY A 74 14.43 6.76 -24.37
CA GLY A 74 13.23 7.40 -23.84
C GLY A 74 12.09 6.41 -23.58
N PRO A 75 11.04 6.87 -22.86
CA PRO A 75 9.91 6.02 -22.46
C PRO A 75 9.11 5.53 -23.67
N GLN A 76 8.78 4.24 -23.66
CA GLN A 76 7.93 3.61 -24.67
C GLN A 76 6.44 3.61 -24.27
N HIS A 77 6.16 3.85 -23.00
CA HIS A 77 4.82 3.91 -22.41
C HIS A 77 4.63 5.25 -21.71
N ASP A 78 3.39 5.74 -21.67
CA ASP A 78 3.02 6.86 -20.81
C ASP A 78 2.89 6.37 -19.37
N CYS A 79 3.98 6.47 -18.61
CA CYS A 79 4.01 5.99 -17.23
C CYS A 79 3.04 6.74 -16.29
N GLY A 80 2.60 7.95 -16.65
CA GLY A 80 1.63 8.70 -15.84
C GLY A 80 0.27 8.01 -15.74
N SER A 81 -0.12 7.26 -16.79
CA SER A 81 -1.40 6.56 -16.88
C SER A 81 -1.27 5.03 -16.98
N TYR A 82 -0.05 4.51 -17.21
CA TYR A 82 0.19 3.08 -17.39
C TYR A 82 -0.26 2.24 -16.19
N TRP A 83 0.03 2.67 -14.97
CA TRP A 83 -0.29 1.90 -13.76
C TRP A 83 -1.81 1.65 -13.61
N GLY A 84 -2.65 2.64 -13.95
CA GLY A 84 -4.10 2.51 -13.89
C GLY A 84 -4.66 1.63 -15.01
N THR A 85 -4.22 1.85 -16.25
CA THR A 85 -4.66 1.05 -17.41
C THR A 85 -4.16 -0.41 -17.33
N ARG A 86 -2.96 -0.63 -16.80
CA ARG A 86 -2.39 -1.96 -16.64
C ARG A 86 -3.18 -2.79 -15.64
N ALA A 87 -3.60 -2.22 -14.51
CA ALA A 87 -4.46 -2.90 -13.54
C ALA A 87 -5.74 -3.45 -14.21
N GLN A 88 -6.36 -2.65 -15.08
CA GLN A 88 -7.57 -3.04 -15.80
C GLN A 88 -7.35 -4.24 -16.73
N THR A 89 -6.27 -4.20 -17.52
CA THR A 89 -5.93 -5.30 -18.43
C THR A 89 -5.52 -6.56 -17.68
N ARG A 90 -4.77 -6.42 -16.59
CA ARG A 90 -4.16 -7.55 -15.87
C ARG A 90 -5.18 -8.42 -15.17
N CYS A 91 -6.19 -7.85 -14.51
CA CYS A 91 -7.23 -8.66 -13.87
C CYS A 91 -7.94 -9.55 -14.91
N LEU A 92 -8.34 -8.96 -16.03
CA LEU A 92 -9.04 -9.66 -17.11
C LEU A 92 -8.16 -10.75 -17.74
N GLU A 93 -6.87 -10.47 -17.95
CA GLU A 93 -5.88 -11.44 -18.43
C GLU A 93 -5.72 -12.62 -17.46
N GLU A 94 -5.54 -12.35 -16.16
CA GLU A 94 -5.37 -13.38 -15.12
C GLU A 94 -6.64 -14.23 -14.96
N LYS A 95 -7.82 -13.61 -15.01
CA LYS A 95 -9.11 -14.30 -14.98
C LYS A 95 -9.25 -15.23 -16.19
N ALA A 96 -9.02 -14.73 -17.40
CA ALA A 96 -9.11 -15.52 -18.63
C ALA A 96 -8.10 -16.67 -18.65
N ALA A 97 -6.88 -16.44 -18.17
CA ALA A 97 -5.86 -17.49 -18.04
C ALA A 97 -6.25 -18.58 -17.04
N ALA A 98 -6.84 -18.20 -15.89
CA ALA A 98 -7.33 -19.13 -14.89
C ALA A 98 -8.51 -19.98 -15.40
N GLU A 99 -9.40 -19.37 -16.19
CA GLU A 99 -10.56 -20.04 -16.80
C GLU A 99 -10.19 -20.94 -17.99
N ALA A 100 -9.17 -20.56 -18.77
CA ALA A 100 -8.67 -21.33 -19.90
C ALA A 100 -7.69 -22.46 -19.52
N GLY A 101 -7.16 -22.41 -18.30
CA GLY A 101 -6.26 -23.43 -17.76
C GLY A 101 -6.91 -24.81 -17.62
N PRO A 102 -6.12 -25.87 -17.36
CA PRO A 102 -6.70 -27.18 -17.05
C PRO A 102 -7.65 -27.02 -15.85
N MET A 103 -8.84 -27.64 -15.93
CA MET A 103 -9.86 -27.62 -14.87
C MET A 103 -9.39 -28.35 -13.61
N LEU A 104 -8.41 -27.75 -12.94
CA LEU A 104 -7.91 -28.17 -11.64
C LEU A 104 -8.84 -27.56 -10.60
N VAL A 105 -9.54 -28.43 -9.87
CA VAL A 105 -10.27 -28.01 -8.67
C VAL A 105 -9.28 -27.33 -7.74
N GLY A 106 -9.57 -26.10 -7.32
CA GLY A 106 -8.68 -25.33 -6.46
C GLY A 106 -8.01 -24.12 -7.12
N VAL A 107 -8.23 -23.87 -8.42
CA VAL A 107 -7.72 -22.64 -9.05
C VAL A 107 -8.41 -21.41 -8.47
N PHE A 108 -7.62 -20.41 -8.11
CA PHE A 108 -8.10 -19.10 -7.68
C PHE A 108 -8.36 -18.21 -8.89
N VAL A 109 -9.62 -18.12 -9.30
CA VAL A 109 -10.05 -17.23 -10.39
C VAL A 109 -10.25 -15.83 -9.84
N LYS A 110 -9.59 -14.84 -10.46
CA LYS A 110 -9.69 -13.43 -10.06
C LYS A 110 -11.08 -12.86 -10.38
N GLN A 111 -11.58 -12.03 -9.48
CA GLN A 111 -12.78 -11.22 -9.71
C GLN A 111 -12.40 -9.82 -10.17
N CYS A 112 -13.01 -9.34 -11.25
CA CYS A 112 -12.70 -8.03 -11.83
C CYS A 112 -13.95 -7.15 -11.80
N ALA A 113 -13.78 -5.89 -11.43
CA ALA A 113 -14.80 -4.86 -11.50
C ALA A 113 -15.11 -4.49 -12.96
N GLU A 114 -16.18 -3.70 -13.17
CA GLU A 114 -16.63 -3.29 -14.51
C GLU A 114 -15.59 -2.47 -15.27
N ASP A 115 -14.77 -1.69 -14.56
CA ASP A 115 -13.67 -0.92 -15.15
C ASP A 115 -12.44 -1.78 -15.48
N GLY A 116 -12.49 -3.09 -15.18
CA GLY A 116 -11.42 -4.05 -15.39
C GLY A 116 -10.45 -4.17 -14.23
N SER A 117 -10.50 -3.28 -13.23
CA SER A 117 -9.66 -3.40 -12.02
C SER A 117 -10.02 -4.66 -11.23
N TYR A 118 -9.20 -5.06 -10.27
CA TYR A 118 -9.55 -6.14 -9.36
C TYR A 118 -10.68 -5.69 -8.44
N GLU A 119 -11.68 -6.54 -8.22
CA GLU A 119 -12.66 -6.27 -7.17
C GLU A 119 -11.95 -6.16 -5.82
N THR A 120 -12.35 -5.19 -5.00
CA THR A 120 -11.80 -5.00 -3.65
C THR A 120 -12.11 -6.17 -2.72
N THR A 121 -13.05 -7.04 -3.09
CA THR A 121 -13.29 -8.34 -2.48
C THR A 121 -12.91 -9.43 -3.47
N GLN A 122 -12.04 -10.36 -3.07
CA GLN A 122 -11.70 -11.54 -3.86
C GLN A 122 -12.14 -12.80 -3.13
N CYS A 123 -12.81 -13.73 -3.81
CA CYS A 123 -13.35 -14.95 -3.23
C CYS A 123 -12.81 -16.20 -3.92
N HIS A 124 -12.31 -17.14 -3.13
CA HIS A 124 -11.79 -18.41 -3.59
C HIS A 124 -12.91 -19.46 -3.63
N GLY A 125 -13.52 -19.65 -4.81
CA GLY A 125 -14.73 -20.47 -4.96
C GLY A 125 -14.63 -21.90 -4.40
N SER A 126 -13.47 -22.56 -4.51
CA SER A 126 -13.30 -23.94 -4.00
C SER A 126 -13.09 -24.05 -2.48
N THR A 127 -12.60 -23.01 -1.81
CA THR A 127 -12.35 -23.03 -0.36
C THR A 127 -13.46 -22.31 0.40
N GLY A 128 -14.22 -21.45 -0.27
CA GLY A 128 -15.28 -20.63 0.30
C GLY A 128 -14.78 -19.44 1.12
N TYR A 129 -13.49 -19.13 1.05
CA TYR A 129 -12.89 -17.95 1.70
C TYR A 129 -12.93 -16.74 0.79
N CYS A 130 -13.18 -15.58 1.38
CA CYS A 130 -13.10 -14.28 0.75
C CYS A 130 -12.14 -13.37 1.53
N TYR A 131 -11.56 -12.41 0.84
CA TYR A 131 -10.53 -11.50 1.34
C TYR A 131 -10.78 -10.10 0.78
N CYS A 132 -10.39 -9.07 1.52
CA CYS A 132 -10.16 -7.77 0.91
C CYS A 132 -8.91 -7.84 0.04
N ALA A 133 -8.88 -7.05 -1.03
CA ALA A 133 -7.79 -7.00 -1.99
C ALA A 133 -7.52 -5.58 -2.49
N ARG A 134 -6.31 -5.37 -2.99
CA ARG A 134 -5.92 -4.15 -3.69
C ARG A 134 -6.56 -4.13 -5.09
N PRO A 135 -7.29 -3.07 -5.48
CA PRO A 135 -7.95 -3.03 -6.78
C PRO A 135 -6.98 -2.95 -7.97
N ASP A 136 -5.73 -2.60 -7.72
CA ASP A 136 -4.73 -2.32 -8.74
C ASP A 136 -3.69 -3.44 -8.91
N THR A 137 -3.46 -4.31 -7.91
CA THR A 137 -2.60 -5.50 -8.01
C THR A 137 -3.36 -6.83 -7.90
N GLY A 138 -4.55 -6.84 -7.31
CA GLY A 138 -5.25 -8.07 -6.95
C GLY A 138 -4.59 -8.86 -5.81
N GLU A 139 -3.65 -8.24 -5.09
CA GLU A 139 -3.06 -8.77 -3.86
C GLU A 139 -4.11 -8.79 -2.75
N VAL A 140 -4.23 -9.92 -2.04
CA VAL A 140 -5.20 -10.12 -0.97
C VAL A 140 -4.58 -9.86 0.40
N PHE A 141 -5.35 -9.24 1.30
CA PHE A 141 -5.01 -9.07 2.71
C PHE A 141 -5.41 -10.34 3.47
N GLN A 142 -4.45 -11.22 3.75
CA GLN A 142 -4.70 -12.56 4.32
C GLN A 142 -5.45 -12.51 5.66
N GLU A 143 -5.20 -11.47 6.46
CA GLU A 143 -5.83 -11.21 7.76
C GLU A 143 -7.32 -10.88 7.67
N THR A 144 -7.82 -10.52 6.49
CA THR A 144 -9.24 -10.20 6.26
C THR A 144 -10.08 -11.41 5.88
N ALA A 145 -9.49 -12.61 5.91
CA ALA A 145 -10.14 -13.84 5.48
C ALA A 145 -11.47 -14.10 6.23
N TYR A 146 -12.56 -14.25 5.49
CA TYR A 146 -13.86 -14.65 6.03
C TYR A 146 -14.50 -15.73 5.15
N ARG A 147 -15.42 -16.52 5.72
CA ARG A 147 -16.20 -17.49 4.92
C ARG A 147 -17.35 -16.77 4.22
N ALA A 148 -17.61 -17.08 2.96
CA ALA A 148 -18.68 -16.45 2.18
C ALA A 148 -20.05 -16.45 2.90
N TRP A 149 -20.38 -17.54 3.60
CA TRP A 149 -21.63 -17.68 4.37
C TRP A 149 -21.71 -16.84 5.64
N GLN A 150 -20.58 -16.37 6.17
CA GLN A 150 -20.52 -15.48 7.33
C GLN A 150 -20.73 -14.02 6.93
N GLY A 151 -20.52 -13.69 5.65
CA GLY A 151 -20.51 -12.31 5.16
C GLY A 151 -19.22 -11.56 5.50
N PRO A 152 -19.02 -10.39 4.87
CA PRO A 152 -17.81 -9.60 5.04
C PRO A 152 -17.66 -9.07 6.46
N GLN A 153 -16.47 -9.24 7.04
CA GLN A 153 -16.12 -8.69 8.36
C GLN A 153 -15.53 -7.28 8.25
N HIS A 154 -15.03 -6.92 7.07
CA HIS A 154 -14.45 -5.62 6.76
C HIS A 154 -15.18 -5.01 5.57
N ASP A 155 -15.33 -3.69 5.57
CA ASP A 155 -15.68 -2.97 4.35
C ASP A 155 -14.45 -2.89 3.45
N CYS A 156 -14.37 -3.79 2.48
CA CYS A 156 -13.21 -3.86 1.61
C CYS A 156 -13.04 -2.62 0.74
N GLY A 157 -14.09 -1.80 0.50
CA GLY A 157 -13.96 -0.56 -0.27
C GLY A 157 -13.08 0.49 0.42
N SER A 158 -13.15 0.55 1.75
CA SER A 158 -12.35 1.47 2.59
C SER A 158 -11.12 0.79 3.20
N TYR A 159 -11.14 -0.54 3.37
CA TYR A 159 -10.05 -1.28 4.00
C TYR A 159 -8.72 -1.08 3.27
N TRP A 160 -8.66 -1.30 1.96
CA TRP A 160 -7.41 -1.20 1.20
C TRP A 160 -6.84 0.23 1.20
N GLN A 161 -7.71 1.23 1.29
CA GLN A 161 -7.31 2.65 1.40
C GLN A 161 -6.67 2.92 2.75
N ALA A 162 -7.24 2.36 3.82
CA ALA A 162 -6.73 2.49 5.19
C ALA A 162 -5.41 1.75 5.41
N GLN A 163 -5.13 0.68 4.65
CA GLN A 163 -3.86 -0.05 4.75
C GLN A 163 -2.68 0.68 4.10
N GLY A 164 -2.92 1.73 3.30
CA GLY A 164 -1.87 2.45 2.56
C GLY A 164 -0.91 1.52 1.80
N PRO A 165 0.23 2.01 1.27
CA PRO A 165 1.41 1.16 1.24
C PRO A 165 1.68 0.66 2.68
N PRO A 166 2.07 -0.62 2.90
CA PRO A 166 2.06 -1.26 4.21
C PRO A 166 2.54 -0.32 5.30
N LEU A 167 1.62 0.04 6.18
CA LEU A 167 1.89 0.80 7.39
C LEU A 167 2.94 0.02 8.17
N THR A 168 4.09 0.65 8.42
CA THR A 168 5.01 0.16 9.45
C THR A 168 4.21 0.01 10.74
N ASP A 169 4.30 -1.17 11.34
CA ASP A 169 3.67 -1.51 12.62
C ASP A 169 4.16 -0.56 13.72
N ASP A 170 3.48 0.58 13.86
CA ASP A 170 3.44 1.34 15.10
C ASP A 170 2.05 1.20 15.68
N ARG A 171 1.73 -0.01 16.14
CA ARG A 171 0.65 -0.20 17.11
C ARG A 171 0.99 0.64 18.35
N PRO A 172 0.18 1.65 18.74
CA PRO A 172 0.25 2.14 20.10
C PRO A 172 -0.14 0.95 20.98
N THR A 173 0.80 0.51 21.80
CA THR A 173 0.54 -0.46 22.86
C THR A 173 -0.76 -0.08 23.55
N LEU A 174 -1.68 -1.05 23.65
CA LEU A 174 -2.79 -1.03 24.58
C LEU A 174 -2.23 -0.63 25.95
N ALA A 175 -2.36 0.64 26.32
CA ALA A 175 -2.35 1.03 27.72
C ALA A 175 -3.66 0.51 28.29
N SER A 176 -3.62 -0.75 28.71
CA SER A 176 -4.46 -1.30 29.76
C SER A 176 -4.57 -0.25 30.87
N GLY A 177 -5.77 0.28 31.05
CA GLY A 177 -6.08 1.01 32.28
C GLY A 177 -5.90 0.10 33.50
N PRO A 178 -5.78 0.71 34.68
CA PRO A 178 -6.54 0.20 35.80
C PRO A 178 -7.59 1.22 36.17
N GLU A 179 -8.84 0.76 36.19
CA GLU A 179 -9.93 1.43 36.89
C GLU A 179 -9.50 1.69 38.35
N ARG A 180 -9.69 2.91 38.82
CA ARG A 180 -9.84 3.20 40.23
C ARG A 180 -11.05 4.11 40.44
N PHE A 181 -12.12 3.46 40.87
CA PHE A 181 -13.19 4.04 41.69
C PHE A 181 -12.61 4.87 42.85
N ASN A 182 -13.09 6.11 42.99
CA ASN A 182 -13.49 6.76 44.26
C ASN A 182 -13.96 8.18 43.92
N MET A 183 -15.27 8.47 43.95
CA MET A 183 -16.09 8.84 45.12
C MET A 183 -15.66 10.18 45.75
N ASP A 184 -16.52 11.18 45.50
CA ASP A 184 -16.76 12.47 46.19
C ASP A 184 -15.78 12.95 47.25
N VAL A 185 -15.24 14.18 47.08
CA VAL A 185 -15.20 15.21 48.14
C VAL A 185 -15.27 16.61 47.52
N VAL A 186 -16.40 17.28 47.75
CA VAL A 186 -16.58 18.74 47.62
C VAL A 186 -15.65 19.45 48.61
N GLN A 187 -14.75 20.31 48.13
CA GLN A 187 -13.95 21.18 49.00
C GLN A 187 -14.77 22.41 49.42
N PRO A 188 -14.86 22.74 50.73
CA PRO A 188 -15.53 23.94 51.20
C PRO A 188 -14.67 25.21 51.06
N ARG A 189 -15.36 26.36 50.90
CA ARG A 189 -14.77 27.71 50.87
C ARG A 189 -14.11 28.06 52.21
N PRO A 190 -12.99 28.80 52.22
CA PRO A 190 -12.47 29.38 53.45
C PRO A 190 -13.29 30.62 53.87
N THR A 191 -13.69 30.66 55.14
CA THR A 191 -14.17 31.86 55.86
C THR A 191 -13.16 32.29 56.92
N ASN A 192 -13.07 33.61 57.11
CA ASN A 192 -12.09 34.38 57.91
C ASN A 192 -11.97 34.04 59.40
N SER A 193 -10.82 34.45 59.96
CA SER A 193 -10.53 34.83 61.36
C SER A 193 -9.32 35.78 61.25
N GLU A 194 -9.21 36.98 61.81
CA GLU A 194 -9.93 37.84 62.76
C GLU A 194 -9.69 39.31 62.32
#